data_AF-A0A1Y4SWR0-F1
#
_entry.id   AF-A0A1Y4SWR0-F1
#
_cell.length_a   1.000
_cell.length_b   1.000
_cell.length_c   1.000
_cell.angle_alpha   90.00
_cell.angle_beta   90.00
_cell.angle_gamma   90.00
#
_symmetry.space_group_name_H-M   'P 1'
#
loop_
_entity.id
_entity.type
_entity.pdbx_description
1 polymer ?
#
loop_
_entity_poly.entity_id
_entity_poly.type
_entity_poly.pdbx_seq_one_letter_code
_entity_poly.pdbx_strand_id
1 'polypeptide(L)'
;MIRKFAKNNYKNLVEINFKRDNEFQELFKQTKTSHDLLQYLELTYINIQFDQNTLLFLDEIQACSDAFTALKFLSENFPCDIICSGSMLGIACGIKFFISSWLC
;
A
#
# COMPACT_ATOMS: atom_id res chain seq x y z
N MET A 1 -5.04 -14.43 4.17
CA MET A 1 -4.00 -14.47 5.24
C MET A 1 -3.62 -13.06 5.71
N ILE A 2 -3.31 -12.14 4.79
CA ILE A 2 -2.91 -10.75 5.11
C ILE A 2 -3.95 -10.00 5.94
N ARG A 3 -5.26 -10.08 5.60
CA ARG A 3 -6.33 -9.47 6.41
C ARG A 3 -6.34 -9.91 7.88
N LYS A 4 -5.98 -11.17 8.17
CA LYS A 4 -5.94 -11.70 9.54
C LYS A 4 -4.70 -11.20 10.29
N PHE A 5 -3.56 -11.13 9.60
CA PHE A 5 -2.34 -10.52 10.12
C PHE A 5 -2.56 -9.03 10.45
N ALA A 6 -3.18 -8.30 9.52
CA ALA A 6 -3.52 -6.89 9.67
C ALA A 6 -4.36 -6.63 10.93
N LYS A 7 -5.46 -7.38 11.07
CA LYS A 7 -6.36 -7.27 12.23
C LYS A 7 -5.69 -7.54 13.58
N ASN A 8 -4.61 -8.31 13.60
CA ASN A 8 -3.91 -8.67 14.84
C ASN A 8 -2.78 -7.70 15.19
N ASN A 9 -2.23 -6.95 14.22
CA ASN A 9 -1.04 -6.12 14.40
C ASN A 9 -1.29 -4.62 14.21
N TYR A 10 -2.39 -4.26 13.54
CA TYR A 10 -2.73 -2.87 13.20
C TYR A 10 -4.11 -2.52 13.71
N LYS A 11 -4.28 -1.25 14.08
CA LYS A 11 -5.56 -0.69 14.52
C LYS A 11 -6.49 -0.47 13.33
N ASN A 12 -5.93 0.03 12.22
CA ASN A 12 -6.69 0.30 11.01
C ASN A 12 -6.11 -0.52 9.84
N LEU A 13 -7.01 -0.96 8.96
CA LEU A 13 -6.67 -1.61 7.70
C LEU A 13 -7.40 -0.87 6.58
N VAL A 14 -6.63 -0.32 5.65
CA VAL A 14 -7.13 0.25 4.40
C VAL A 14 -6.78 -0.73 3.29
N GLU A 15 -7.79 -1.29 2.64
CA GLU A 15 -7.60 -2.24 1.56
C GLU A 15 -8.08 -1.64 0.23
N ILE A 16 -7.17 -1.58 -0.74
CA ILE A 16 -7.43 -1.10 -2.11
C ILE A 16 -7.20 -2.26 -3.05
N ASN A 17 -8.24 -2.70 -3.75
CA ASN A 17 -8.10 -3.73 -4.76
C ASN A 17 -8.11 -3.07 -6.15
N PHE A 18 -6.97 -3.09 -6.83
CA PHE A 18 -6.87 -2.38 -8.10
C PHE A 18 -7.81 -2.92 -9.17
N LYS A 19 -8.18 -4.21 -9.17
CA LYS A 19 -9.14 -4.75 -10.14
C LYS A 19 -10.58 -4.29 -9.90
N ARG A 20 -10.94 -4.04 -8.65
CA ARG A 20 -12.31 -3.65 -8.27
C ARG A 20 -12.47 -2.13 -8.22
N ASP A 21 -11.46 -1.45 -7.68
CA ASP A 21 -11.53 -0.05 -7.29
C ASP A 21 -10.80 0.80 -8.36
N ASN A 22 -11.44 0.93 -9.54
CA ASN A 22 -10.87 1.59 -10.72
C ASN A 22 -10.49 3.07 -10.48
N GLU A 23 -11.16 3.76 -9.55
CA GLU A 23 -10.83 5.14 -9.19
C GLU A 23 -9.38 5.27 -8.69
N PHE A 24 -8.89 4.27 -7.96
CA PHE A 24 -7.50 4.27 -7.49
C PHE A 24 -6.55 4.00 -8.66
N GLN A 25 -6.92 3.20 -9.66
CA GLN A 25 -6.06 3.08 -10.85
C GLN A 25 -5.87 4.43 -11.55
N GLU A 26 -6.92 5.24 -11.65
CA GLU A 26 -6.84 6.57 -12.26
C GLU A 26 -6.03 7.53 -11.39
N LEU A 27 -6.23 7.49 -10.06
CA LEU A 27 -5.43 8.26 -9.11
C LEU A 27 -3.94 7.96 -9.27
N PHE A 28 -3.55 6.69 -9.25
CA PHE A 28 -2.15 6.29 -9.39
C PHE A 28 -1.55 6.60 -10.77
N LYS A 29 -2.38 6.77 -11.82
CA LYS A 29 -1.94 7.25 -13.14
C LYS A 29 -1.69 8.75 -13.16
N GLN A 30 -2.52 9.52 -12.46
CA GLN A 30 -2.45 10.98 -12.43
C GLN A 30 -1.42 11.50 -11.40
N THR A 31 -1.24 10.76 -10.32
CA THR A 31 -0.41 11.14 -9.18
C THR A 31 0.90 10.36 -9.14
N LYS A 32 2.02 11.08 -9.12
CA LYS A 32 3.38 10.48 -9.03
C LYS A 32 4.06 10.72 -7.69
N THR A 33 3.41 11.44 -6.78
CA THR A 33 3.96 11.86 -5.49
C THR A 33 3.22 11.11 -4.37
N SER A 34 3.96 10.72 -3.33
CA SER A 34 3.38 10.10 -2.13
C SER A 34 2.45 11.05 -1.38
N HIS A 35 2.72 12.36 -1.41
CA HIS A 35 1.96 13.37 -0.67
C HIS A 35 0.52 13.52 -1.18
N ASP A 36 0.33 13.66 -2.50
CA ASP A 36 -1.00 13.83 -3.09
C ASP A 36 -1.83 12.55 -2.89
N LEU A 37 -1.17 11.39 -2.93
CA LEU A 37 -1.82 10.10 -2.68
C LEU A 37 -2.26 9.96 -1.22
N LEU A 38 -1.41 10.35 -0.27
CA LEU A 38 -1.75 10.39 1.14
C LEU A 38 -2.93 11.32 1.40
N GLN A 39 -2.91 12.53 0.83
CA GLN A 39 -3.99 13.50 0.97
C GLN A 39 -5.31 12.95 0.42
N TYR A 40 -5.28 12.31 -0.75
CA TYR A 40 -6.47 11.67 -1.30
C TYR A 40 -7.01 10.56 -0.38
N LEU A 41 -6.12 9.73 0.17
CA LEU A 41 -6.51 8.68 1.10
C LEU A 41 -7.08 9.24 2.41
N GLU A 42 -6.51 10.30 2.97
CA GLU A 42 -7.04 10.99 4.16
C GLU A 42 -8.43 11.58 3.91
N LEU A 43 -8.67 12.14 2.72
CA LEU A 43 -9.97 12.66 2.31
C LEU A 43 -11.01 11.54 2.08
N THR A 44 -10.58 10.41 1.53
CA THR A 44 -11.44 9.25 1.27
C THR A 44 -11.79 8.52 2.57
N TYR A 45 -10.82 8.42 3.48
CA TYR A 45 -10.93 7.72 4.75
C TYR A 45 -10.83 8.70 5.92
N ILE A 46 -11.80 9.60 6.02
CA ILE A 46 -11.85 10.71 7.01
C ILE A 46 -11.66 10.23 8.47
N ASN A 47 -12.05 9.00 8.77
CA ASN A 47 -11.98 8.43 10.12
C ASN A 47 -10.71 7.58 10.37
N ILE A 48 -9.78 7.52 9.42
CA ILE A 48 -8.56 6.73 9.50
C ILE A 48 -7.36 7.67 9.51
N GLN A 49 -6.53 7.54 10.54
CA GLN A 49 -5.24 8.21 10.59
C GLN A 49 -4.19 7.32 9.94
N PHE A 50 -3.54 7.80 8.89
CA PHE A 50 -2.45 7.09 8.23
C PHE A 50 -1.16 7.28 9.04
N ASP A 51 -0.93 6.37 9.99
CA ASP A 51 0.22 6.32 10.88
C ASP A 51 0.79 4.88 10.97
N GLN A 52 1.74 4.65 11.87
CA GLN A 52 2.34 3.32 12.09
C GLN A 52 1.34 2.26 12.56
N ASN A 53 0.16 2.65 13.03
CA ASN A 53 -0.91 1.73 13.46
C ASN A 53 -1.88 1.39 12.33
N THR A 54 -1.65 1.95 11.14
CA THR A 54 -2.47 1.74 9.96
C THR A 54 -1.70 0.93 8.93
N LEU A 55 -2.36 -0.08 8.38
CA LEU A 55 -1.83 -0.87 7.28
C LEU A 55 -2.56 -0.52 5.99
N LEU A 56 -1.81 -0.08 4.99
CA LEU A 56 -2.30 0.06 3.62
C LEU A 56 -2.04 -1.24 2.87
N PHE A 57 -3.11 -1.95 2.50
CA PHE A 57 -3.06 -3.17 1.73
C PHE A 57 -3.47 -2.94 0.29
N LEU A 58 -2.50 -3.07 -0.61
CA LEU A 58 -2.63 -2.89 -2.05
C LEU A 58 -2.76 -4.25 -2.73
N ASP A 59 -3.98 -4.65 -3.06
CA ASP A 59 -4.29 -5.95 -3.64
C ASP A 59 -4.35 -5.90 -5.17
N GLU A 60 -3.90 -6.97 -5.81
CA GLU A 60 -3.78 -7.11 -7.28
C GLU A 60 -3.01 -5.94 -7.94
N ILE A 61 -1.90 -5.52 -7.33
CA ILE A 61 -1.13 -4.35 -7.79
C ILE A 61 -0.66 -4.44 -9.26
N GLN A 62 -0.47 -5.65 -9.79
CA GLN A 62 -0.15 -5.88 -11.19
C GLN A 62 -1.23 -5.38 -12.17
N ALA A 63 -2.45 -5.14 -11.69
CA ALA A 63 -3.50 -4.52 -12.49
C ALA A 63 -3.21 -3.04 -12.80
N CYS A 64 -2.30 -2.39 -12.05
CA CYS A 64 -1.89 -1.01 -12.26
C CYS A 64 -0.36 -0.88 -12.26
N SER A 65 0.24 -0.78 -13.44
CA SER A 65 1.70 -0.59 -13.60
C SER A 65 2.21 0.71 -12.95
N ASP A 66 1.39 1.75 -12.95
CA ASP A 66 1.73 3.05 -12.35
C ASP A 66 1.79 2.94 -10.82
N ALA A 67 0.92 2.13 -10.20
CA ALA A 67 0.98 1.85 -8.77
C ALA A 67 2.29 1.17 -8.38
N PHE A 68 2.78 0.24 -9.20
CA PHE A 68 4.08 -0.40 -8.98
C PHE A 68 5.24 0.60 -9.04
N THR A 69 5.17 1.58 -9.93
CA THR A 69 6.18 2.65 -10.03
C THR A 69 6.09 3.61 -8.84
N ALA A 70 4.89 3.92 -8.39
CA ALA A 70 4.64 4.76 -7.22
C ALA A 70 5.14 4.12 -5.92
N LEU A 71 5.15 2.78 -5.81
CA LEU A 71 5.62 2.08 -4.61
C LEU A 71 7.02 2.51 -4.16
N LYS A 72 7.92 2.78 -5.10
CA LYS A 72 9.29 3.21 -4.76
C LYS A 72 9.26 4.48 -3.92
N PHE A 73 8.47 5.47 -4.35
CA PHE A 73 8.30 6.75 -3.66
C PHE A 73 7.46 6.64 -2.39
N LEU A 74 6.45 5.76 -2.40
CA LEU A 74 5.64 5.47 -1.21
C LEU A 74 6.51 4.87 -0.11
N SER A 75 7.36 3.88 -0.43
CA SER A 75 8.20 3.20 0.57
C SER A 75 9.18 4.13 1.32
N GLU A 76 9.53 5.29 0.74
CA GLU A 76 10.45 6.26 1.34
C GLU A 76 9.75 7.31 2.20
N ASN A 77 8.50 7.68 1.87
CA ASN A 77 7.85 8.88 2.41
C ASN A 77 6.42 8.66 2.95
N PHE A 78 5.93 7.42 3.02
CA PHE A 78 4.60 7.15 3.58
C PHE A 78 4.66 6.98 5.11
N PRO A 79 3.70 7.55 5.85
CA PRO A 79 3.66 7.50 7.32
C PRO A 79 3.18 6.16 7.89
N CYS A 80 2.66 5.25 7.03
CA CYS A 80 2.08 3.97 7.44
C CYS A 80 2.72 2.79 6.71
N ASP A 81 2.55 1.58 7.26
CA ASP A 81 3.07 0.37 6.63
C ASP A 81 2.24 0.03 5.38
N ILE A 82 2.91 -0.47 4.34
CA ILE A 82 2.29 -0.82 3.06
C ILE A 82 2.58 -2.29 2.75
N ILE A 83 1.53 -3.06 2.46
CA ILE A 83 1.66 -4.42 1.96
C ILE A 83 1.03 -4.50 0.59
N CYS A 84 1.70 -5.16 -0.34
CA CYS A 84 1.19 -5.38 -1.68
C CYS A 84 0.96 -6.88 -1.92
N SER A 85 -0.11 -7.21 -2.63
CA SER A 85 -0.35 -8.57 -3.13
C SER A 85 -0.58 -8.56 -4.64
N GLY A 86 -0.18 -9.66 -5.27
CA GLY A 86 -0.53 -9.93 -6.65
C GLY A 86 -0.52 -11.43 -6.90
N SER A 87 -1.60 -11.96 -7.47
CA SER A 87 -1.71 -13.38 -7.85
C SER A 87 -0.60 -13.87 -8.80
N MET A 88 0.02 -12.95 -9.57
CA MET A 88 1.16 -13.24 -10.45
C MET A 88 2.53 -12.87 -9.84
N LEU A 89 2.52 -12.24 -8.66
CA LEU A 89 3.70 -11.89 -7.87
C LEU A 89 3.85 -12.95 -6.78
N GLY A 90 4.57 -14.03 -7.07
CA GLY A 90 4.77 -15.18 -6.18
C GLY A 90 5.52 -14.89 -4.86
N ILE A 91 5.60 -13.65 -4.40
CA ILE A 91 6.34 -13.27 -3.19
C ILE A 91 5.52 -12.26 -2.41
N ALA A 92 5.17 -12.65 -1.19
CA ALA A 92 4.63 -11.78 -0.15
C ALA A 92 5.61 -10.62 0.07
N CYS A 93 5.33 -9.46 -0.53
CA CYS A 93 6.09 -8.26 -0.32
C CYS A 93 5.64 -7.65 1.02
N GLY A 94 6.25 -8.13 2.11
CA GLY A 94 6.23 -7.44 3.39
C GLY A 94 7.16 -6.25 3.30
N ILE A 95 6.63 -5.06 2.98
CA ILE A 95 7.44 -3.84 3.04
C ILE A 95 7.38 -3.35 4.50
N LYS A 96 8.22 -4.01 5.29
CA LYS A 96 8.97 -3.39 6.38
C LYS A 96 10.40 -3.37 5.85
N PHE A 97 10.99 -2.18 5.61
CA PHE A 97 12.38 -2.09 5.16
C PHE A 97 13.29 -2.63 6.29
N PHE A 98 13.62 -3.91 6.22
CA PHE A 98 14.73 -4.50 6.96
C PHE A 98 15.94 -4.45 6.03
N ILE A 99 16.68 -3.34 6.07
CA ILE A 99 18.11 -3.43 5.72
C ILE A 99 18.77 -4.08 6.93
N SER A 100 18.81 -5.41 6.93
CA SER A 100 19.93 -6.10 7.56
C SER A 100 20.65 -6.88 6.49
N SER A 101 21.84 -6.39 6.19
CA SER A 101 22.89 -7.07 5.45
C SER A 101 23.02 -8.55 5.86
N TRP A 102 23.40 -9.39 4.88
CA TRP A 102 23.86 -10.80 4.95
C TRP A 102 22.87 -11.97 4.70
N LEU A 103 23.20 -12.69 3.61
CA LEU A 103 23.04 -14.11 3.25
C LEU A 103 21.73 -14.85 3.56
N CYS A 104 21.08 -15.32 2.48
CA CYS A 104 21.37 -16.63 1.90
C CYS A 104 21.11 -16.63 0.39
#